data_AF-A6TJR7-F1
#
_entry.id   AF-A6TJR7-F1
#
_cell.length_a   1.000
_cell.length_b   1.000
_cell.length_c   1.000
_cell.angle_alpha   90.00
_cell.angle_beta   90.00
_cell.angle_gamma   90.00
#
_symmetry.space_group_name_H-M   'P 1'
#
loop_
_entity.id
_entity.type
_entity.pdbx_description
1 polymer ?
#
loop_
_entity_poly.entity_id
_entity_poly.type
_entity_poly.pdbx_seq_one_letter_code
_entity_poly.pdbx_strand_id
1 'polypeptide(L)'
;MLLFSEIDDYYEQLYKELDIPESYYEKANTSYSSFSNWLGRDDSTLREHQPQIFLQGSFKLGTVIKPIGENDSYDIDMVCKFNNLSKQEISQKELKTLLGQEVTTYAKSKGMINEPKNGKRCWTLNYHDEAKFHMDILPCVDDSKKFIDQLEIFKYAETTSYKERAIAITDKRSEAYNMISNDWEISNPQGYYLWFQEQSNFIEKRAMLAEKFQMKAEELKEYKVKTPLQKTIQILKRHRDIMFKDNPEKKPSSIIISTLAAKAYRGGDNIRDVLKYVVDNMNGYIQEINGEYRILNPVNPLENFADKWNGDQSLKNHFDTWLKEAKKSLTPYNESIDIYGDDFQKKISEQLGISEAKSKDLVKADKVMTRVEAIPHRQKPNWNVYSWVDIYIKATKTKSGFSFPKQFNSGDFLTKNVDLKFEAKAENIKQYEVHWQVTNTGTEAKSSNCLRGDFYDGQIVEGKRIRKESTSYVGTHIIECYLVKNGVCHGKSKPFIVNIRDGFSMEW
;
A
#
# COMPACT_ATOMS: atom_id res chain seq x y z
N MET A 1 15.30 15.39 2.91
CA MET A 1 13.84 15.51 3.07
C MET A 1 13.12 15.75 1.74
N LEU A 2 13.70 16.43 0.74
CA LEU A 2 13.06 16.61 -0.58
C LEU A 2 13.01 15.32 -1.45
N LEU A 3 14.07 14.52 -1.59
CA LEU A 3 13.97 13.27 -2.37
C LEU A 3 13.18 12.16 -1.68
N PHE A 4 13.25 12.08 -0.34
CA PHE A 4 12.34 11.18 0.37
C PHE A 4 10.90 11.57 0.06
N SER A 5 10.57 12.87 0.02
CA SER A 5 9.23 13.31 -0.36
C SER A 5 8.84 12.95 -1.80
N GLU A 6 9.78 12.86 -2.74
CA GLU A 6 9.51 12.43 -4.13
C GLU A 6 9.24 10.93 -4.21
N ILE A 7 10.02 10.11 -3.51
CA ILE A 7 9.80 8.66 -3.41
C ILE A 7 8.49 8.37 -2.69
N ASP A 8 8.18 9.14 -1.65
CA ASP A 8 6.93 9.03 -0.90
C ASP A 8 5.73 9.39 -1.77
N ASP A 9 5.83 10.51 -2.49
CA ASP A 9 4.83 10.90 -3.48
C ASP A 9 4.70 9.84 -4.58
N TYR A 10 5.80 9.23 -5.03
CA TYR A 10 5.80 8.16 -6.01
C TYR A 10 5.06 6.93 -5.52
N TYR A 11 5.31 6.43 -4.30
CA TYR A 11 4.51 5.33 -3.74
C TYR A 11 3.04 5.70 -3.55
N GLU A 12 2.73 6.94 -3.19
CA GLU A 12 1.35 7.42 -3.12
C GLU A 12 0.67 7.39 -4.50
N GLN A 13 1.39 7.74 -5.58
CA GLN A 13 0.85 7.64 -6.93
C GLN A 13 0.75 6.19 -7.42
N LEU A 14 1.75 5.35 -7.12
CA LEU A 14 1.71 3.91 -7.38
C LEU A 14 0.47 3.30 -6.75
N TYR A 15 0.28 3.49 -5.44
CA TYR A 15 -0.90 3.01 -4.74
C TYR A 15 -2.20 3.47 -5.41
N LYS A 16 -2.33 4.74 -5.80
CA LYS A 16 -3.53 5.24 -6.48
C LYS A 16 -3.80 4.55 -7.83
N GLU A 17 -2.74 4.20 -8.56
CA GLU A 17 -2.89 3.43 -9.80
C GLU A 17 -3.38 2.00 -9.51
N LEU A 18 -2.98 1.41 -8.39
CA LEU A 18 -3.39 0.05 -7.98
C LEU A 18 -4.80 0.00 -7.35
N ASP A 19 -5.22 1.06 -6.66
CA ASP A 19 -6.51 1.11 -5.98
C ASP A 19 -7.66 1.20 -6.98
N ILE A 20 -8.83 0.75 -6.54
CA ILE A 20 -10.03 0.76 -7.37
C ILE A 20 -10.71 2.13 -7.31
N PRO A 21 -11.41 2.58 -8.37
CA PRO A 21 -12.14 3.84 -8.35
C PRO A 21 -13.25 3.86 -7.27
N GLU A 22 -13.59 5.04 -6.74
CA GLU A 22 -14.70 5.19 -5.78
C GLU A 22 -16.02 4.63 -6.31
N SER A 23 -16.30 4.83 -7.61
CA SER A 23 -17.50 4.29 -8.25
C SER A 23 -17.62 2.76 -8.16
N TYR A 24 -16.51 2.03 -8.03
CA TYR A 24 -16.54 0.57 -7.88
C TYR A 24 -16.92 0.16 -6.44
N TYR A 25 -16.51 0.92 -5.42
CA TYR A 25 -17.01 0.73 -4.06
C TYR A 25 -18.52 1.03 -3.99
N GLU A 26 -18.98 2.07 -4.69
CA GLU A 26 -20.40 2.42 -4.75
C GLU A 26 -21.23 1.38 -5.50
N LYS A 27 -20.71 0.84 -6.62
CA LYS A 27 -21.31 -0.31 -7.32
C LYS A 27 -21.39 -1.53 -6.40
N ALA A 28 -20.31 -1.87 -5.70
CA ALA A 28 -20.31 -2.98 -4.74
C ALA A 28 -21.36 -2.80 -3.63
N ASN A 29 -21.47 -1.58 -3.07
CA ASN A 29 -22.47 -1.26 -2.06
C ASN A 29 -23.91 -1.30 -2.62
N THR A 30 -24.11 -0.91 -3.87
CA THR A 30 -25.40 -0.97 -4.56
C THR A 30 -25.82 -2.42 -4.80
N SER A 31 -24.92 -3.27 -5.28
CA SER A 31 -25.16 -4.72 -5.46
C SER A 31 -25.46 -5.42 -4.13
N TYR A 32 -24.68 -5.10 -3.09
CA TYR A 32 -24.93 -5.54 -1.72
C TYR A 32 -26.34 -5.15 -1.24
N SER A 33 -26.70 -3.86 -1.37
CA SER A 33 -27.99 -3.35 -0.90
C SER A 33 -29.16 -3.94 -1.70
N SER A 34 -29.01 -4.09 -3.01
CA SER A 34 -29.99 -4.73 -3.89
C SER A 34 -30.27 -6.17 -3.47
N PHE A 35 -29.23 -6.96 -3.20
CA PHE A 35 -29.39 -8.34 -2.75
C PHE A 35 -29.92 -8.44 -1.31
N SER A 36 -29.51 -7.53 -0.42
CA SER A 36 -30.05 -7.47 0.95
C SER A 36 -31.55 -7.14 0.95
N ASN A 37 -31.98 -6.18 0.15
CA ASN A 37 -33.39 -5.84 -0.01
C ASN A 37 -34.17 -6.99 -0.65
N TRP A 38 -33.55 -7.72 -1.59
CA TRP A 38 -34.15 -8.92 -2.17
C TRP A 38 -34.48 -9.94 -1.09
N LEU A 39 -33.56 -10.26 -0.18
CA LEU A 39 -33.84 -11.22 0.90
C LEU A 39 -34.87 -10.73 1.94
N GLY A 40 -35.11 -9.42 2.02
CA GLY A 40 -36.04 -8.80 2.98
C GLY A 40 -37.48 -8.67 2.51
N ARG A 41 -37.80 -9.02 1.26
CA ARG A 41 -39.16 -8.92 0.71
C ARG A 41 -40.14 -9.88 1.37
N ASP A 42 -41.43 -9.55 1.37
CA ASP A 42 -42.47 -10.34 2.05
C ASP A 42 -42.63 -11.76 1.44
N ASP A 43 -42.35 -11.93 0.15
CA ASP A 43 -42.38 -13.21 -0.55
C ASP A 43 -41.05 -13.99 -0.48
N SER A 44 -40.03 -13.50 0.24
CA SER A 44 -38.79 -14.25 0.39
C SER A 44 -38.99 -15.46 1.28
N THR A 45 -38.56 -16.62 0.80
CA THR A 45 -38.59 -17.88 1.57
C THR A 45 -37.62 -17.86 2.75
N LEU A 46 -36.71 -16.88 2.80
CA LEU A 46 -35.71 -16.76 3.86
C LEU A 46 -36.08 -15.75 4.93
N ARG A 47 -37.15 -14.95 4.74
CA ARG A 47 -37.51 -13.84 5.64
C ARG A 47 -37.67 -14.28 7.09
N GLU A 48 -38.31 -15.42 7.34
CA GLU A 48 -38.53 -15.97 8.68
C GLU A 48 -37.23 -16.36 9.40
N HIS A 49 -36.19 -16.69 8.64
CA HIS A 49 -34.87 -17.05 9.15
C HIS A 49 -33.98 -15.83 9.49
N GLN A 50 -34.48 -14.61 9.28
CA GLN A 50 -33.81 -13.33 9.54
C GLN A 50 -32.37 -13.27 8.98
N PRO A 51 -32.20 -13.35 7.65
CA PRO A 51 -30.88 -13.31 7.02
C PRO A 51 -30.26 -11.92 7.22
N GLN A 52 -29.06 -11.89 7.78
CA GLN A 52 -28.22 -10.72 7.90
C GLN A 52 -27.05 -10.81 6.92
N ILE A 53 -26.92 -9.80 6.07
CA ILE A 53 -25.84 -9.77 5.08
C ILE A 53 -24.78 -8.75 5.46
N PHE A 54 -23.51 -9.11 5.34
CA PHE A 54 -22.39 -8.18 5.49
C PHE A 54 -21.23 -8.51 4.56
N LEU A 55 -20.44 -7.49 4.22
CA LEU A 55 -19.23 -7.64 3.41
C LEU A 55 -18.09 -8.25 4.23
N GLN A 56 -17.25 -9.03 3.57
CA GLN A 56 -15.98 -9.54 4.10
C GLN A 56 -14.87 -9.37 3.05
N GLY A 57 -13.72 -9.99 3.30
CA GLY A 57 -12.66 -10.08 2.31
C GLY A 57 -12.03 -8.73 1.96
N SER A 58 -11.46 -8.64 0.76
CA SER A 58 -10.58 -7.52 0.40
C SER A 58 -11.30 -6.19 0.27
N PHE A 59 -12.58 -6.18 -0.15
CA PHE A 59 -13.40 -4.97 -0.16
C PHE A 59 -13.61 -4.45 1.26
N LYS A 60 -14.04 -5.31 2.20
CA LYS A 60 -14.29 -4.88 3.58
C LYS A 60 -13.01 -4.46 4.30
N LEU A 61 -11.88 -5.12 4.02
CA LEU A 61 -10.57 -4.72 4.55
C LEU A 61 -10.00 -3.45 3.87
N GLY A 62 -10.59 -2.97 2.78
CA GLY A 62 -10.07 -1.85 2.00
C GLY A 62 -8.75 -2.14 1.29
N THR A 63 -8.48 -3.40 0.98
CA THR A 63 -7.24 -3.89 0.34
C THR A 63 -7.47 -4.50 -1.05
N VAL A 64 -8.66 -4.33 -1.62
CA VAL A 64 -8.97 -4.70 -3.01
C VAL A 64 -8.04 -3.96 -3.98
N ILE A 65 -7.60 -4.60 -5.04
CA ILE A 65 -6.75 -4.00 -6.08
C ILE A 65 -7.43 -4.16 -7.44
N LYS A 66 -7.13 -3.25 -8.37
CA LYS A 66 -7.51 -3.46 -9.77
C LYS A 66 -6.98 -4.82 -10.25
N PRO A 67 -7.74 -5.59 -11.04
CA PRO A 67 -7.21 -6.76 -11.72
C PRO A 67 -6.11 -6.40 -12.74
N ILE A 68 -5.37 -7.40 -13.22
CA ILE A 68 -4.30 -7.18 -14.22
C ILE A 68 -4.87 -7.22 -15.63
N GLY A 69 -5.67 -8.24 -15.95
CA GLY A 69 -6.30 -8.38 -17.26
C GLY A 69 -7.60 -7.57 -17.37
N GLU A 70 -7.89 -7.05 -18.57
CA GLU A 70 -9.16 -6.37 -18.86
C GLU A 70 -10.40 -7.27 -18.73
N ASN A 71 -10.17 -8.59 -18.67
CA ASN A 71 -11.20 -9.61 -18.49
C ASN A 71 -11.25 -10.21 -17.08
N ASP A 72 -10.32 -9.84 -16.22
CA ASP A 72 -10.33 -10.28 -14.84
C ASP A 72 -11.40 -9.49 -14.06
N SER A 73 -12.00 -10.16 -13.09
CA SER A 73 -13.13 -9.66 -12.32
C SER A 73 -12.73 -9.25 -10.91
N TYR A 74 -13.58 -8.44 -10.29
CA TYR A 74 -13.43 -8.06 -8.88
C TYR A 74 -14.28 -8.97 -8.01
N ASP A 75 -13.66 -9.54 -6.97
CA ASP A 75 -14.35 -10.41 -6.01
C ASP A 75 -14.99 -9.59 -4.89
N ILE A 76 -16.31 -9.59 -4.81
CA ILE A 76 -17.09 -9.06 -3.69
C ILE A 76 -17.50 -10.24 -2.81
N ASP A 77 -16.87 -10.34 -1.65
CA ASP A 77 -17.19 -11.39 -0.67
C ASP A 77 -18.27 -10.90 0.29
N MET A 78 -19.37 -11.64 0.35
CA MET A 78 -20.50 -11.42 1.26
C MET A 78 -20.73 -12.65 2.13
N VAL A 79 -21.18 -12.41 3.36
CA VAL A 79 -21.67 -13.42 4.28
C VAL A 79 -23.16 -13.21 4.47
N CYS A 80 -23.93 -14.30 4.36
CA CYS A 80 -25.36 -14.34 4.67
C CYS A 80 -25.56 -15.19 5.93
N LYS A 81 -25.68 -14.52 7.09
CA LYS A 81 -25.89 -15.15 8.38
C LYS A 81 -27.38 -15.32 8.65
N PHE A 82 -27.83 -16.54 8.86
CA PHE A 82 -29.20 -16.84 9.26
C PHE A 82 -29.29 -16.81 10.78
N ASN A 83 -30.02 -15.84 11.33
CA ASN A 83 -30.06 -15.61 12.78
C ASN A 83 -31.07 -16.50 13.51
N ASN A 84 -32.09 -17.00 12.83
CA ASN A 84 -33.11 -17.90 13.38
C ASN A 84 -32.95 -19.35 12.89
N LEU A 85 -31.72 -19.78 12.62
CA LEU A 85 -31.39 -21.17 12.29
C LEU A 85 -30.11 -21.57 13.04
N SER A 86 -30.03 -22.84 13.42
CA SER A 86 -28.86 -23.42 14.07
C SER A 86 -28.45 -24.75 13.43
N LYS A 87 -27.23 -25.19 13.76
CA LYS A 87 -26.67 -26.48 13.34
C LYS A 87 -27.45 -27.71 13.81
N GLN A 88 -28.39 -27.53 14.75
CA GLN A 88 -29.27 -28.60 15.25
C GLN A 88 -30.55 -28.75 14.43
N GLU A 89 -30.86 -27.78 13.58
CA GLU A 89 -32.12 -27.71 12.85
C GLU A 89 -31.94 -27.95 11.35
N ILE A 90 -30.74 -27.69 10.82
CA ILE A 90 -30.48 -27.71 9.39
C ILE A 90 -29.09 -28.25 9.08
N SER A 91 -28.96 -28.99 7.98
CA SER A 91 -27.67 -29.40 7.41
C SER A 91 -27.03 -28.28 6.59
N GLN A 92 -25.73 -28.37 6.33
CA GLN A 92 -25.03 -27.42 5.45
C GLN A 92 -25.65 -27.39 4.05
N LYS A 93 -26.02 -28.56 3.52
CA LYS A 93 -26.64 -28.72 2.22
C LYS A 93 -27.98 -28.02 2.13
N GLU A 94 -28.85 -28.21 3.12
CA GLU A 94 -30.18 -27.58 3.16
C GLU A 94 -30.05 -26.06 3.24
N LEU A 95 -29.20 -25.53 4.13
CA LEU A 95 -28.94 -24.09 4.24
C LEU A 95 -28.45 -23.51 2.92
N LYS A 96 -27.51 -24.20 2.27
CA LYS A 96 -26.97 -23.79 0.97
C LYS A 96 -28.04 -23.88 -0.13
N THR A 97 -28.98 -24.82 -0.04
CA THR A 97 -30.08 -24.97 -1.00
C THR A 97 -31.11 -23.85 -0.85
N LEU A 98 -31.49 -23.52 0.39
CA LEU A 98 -32.38 -22.41 0.72
C LEU A 98 -31.84 -21.09 0.18
N LEU A 99 -30.58 -20.75 0.47
CA LEU A 99 -29.94 -19.55 -0.08
C LEU A 99 -29.87 -19.60 -1.62
N GLY A 100 -29.56 -20.77 -2.17
CA GLY A 100 -29.42 -20.96 -3.61
C GLY A 100 -30.68 -20.65 -4.40
N GLN A 101 -31.86 -21.04 -3.88
CA GLN A 101 -33.14 -20.72 -4.50
C GLN A 101 -33.32 -19.20 -4.63
N GLU A 102 -33.07 -18.46 -3.55
CA GLU A 102 -33.15 -17.00 -3.57
C GLU A 102 -32.15 -16.36 -4.53
N VAL A 103 -30.90 -16.81 -4.51
CA VAL A 103 -29.84 -16.33 -5.42
C VAL A 103 -30.22 -16.56 -6.89
N THR A 104 -30.78 -17.72 -7.23
CA THR A 104 -31.26 -18.02 -8.59
C THR A 104 -32.46 -17.15 -8.97
N THR A 105 -33.43 -16.95 -8.09
CA THR A 105 -34.58 -16.08 -8.38
C THR A 105 -34.17 -14.61 -8.51
N TYR A 106 -33.19 -14.15 -7.72
CA TYR A 106 -32.61 -12.81 -7.84
C TYR A 106 -31.92 -12.62 -9.18
N ALA A 107 -31.08 -13.58 -9.60
CA ALA A 107 -30.40 -13.50 -10.89
C ALA A 107 -31.39 -13.39 -12.05
N LYS A 108 -32.47 -14.19 -12.01
CA LYS A 108 -33.56 -14.14 -13.00
C LYS A 108 -34.30 -12.80 -12.98
N SER A 109 -34.65 -12.27 -11.81
CA SER A 109 -35.37 -11.00 -11.69
C SER A 109 -34.54 -9.80 -12.17
N LYS A 110 -33.21 -9.91 -12.09
CA LYS A 110 -32.26 -8.91 -12.61
C LYS A 110 -31.85 -9.14 -14.07
N GLY A 111 -32.39 -10.17 -14.73
CA GLY A 111 -32.04 -10.50 -16.12
C GLY A 111 -30.55 -10.83 -16.32
N MET A 112 -29.91 -11.45 -15.32
CA MET A 112 -28.50 -11.82 -15.41
C MET A 112 -28.30 -12.92 -16.45
N ILE A 113 -27.28 -12.75 -17.31
CA ILE A 113 -26.98 -13.66 -18.41
C ILE A 113 -26.46 -15.01 -17.90
N ASN A 114 -25.62 -14.97 -16.86
CA ASN A 114 -25.02 -16.17 -16.29
C ASN A 114 -25.85 -16.70 -15.12
N GLU A 115 -26.08 -18.00 -15.14
CA GLU A 115 -26.63 -18.70 -13.98
C GLU A 115 -25.68 -18.62 -12.78
N PRO A 116 -26.22 -18.49 -11.56
CA PRO A 116 -25.40 -18.51 -10.35
C PRO A 116 -24.64 -19.82 -10.20
N LYS A 117 -23.38 -19.74 -9.78
CA LYS A 117 -22.54 -20.91 -9.57
C LYS A 117 -22.62 -21.39 -8.13
N ASN A 118 -22.94 -22.67 -7.95
CA ASN A 118 -22.93 -23.31 -6.64
C ASN A 118 -21.52 -23.79 -6.26
N GLY A 119 -20.70 -22.90 -5.70
CA GLY A 119 -19.32 -23.17 -5.30
C GLY A 119 -19.17 -24.11 -4.10
N LYS A 120 -17.91 -24.29 -3.65
CA LYS A 120 -17.58 -25.15 -2.49
C LYS A 120 -18.25 -24.63 -1.21
N ARG A 121 -18.07 -23.34 -0.92
CA ARG A 121 -18.55 -22.67 0.32
C ARG A 121 -19.63 -21.62 0.06
N CYS A 122 -19.49 -20.85 -1.00
CA CYS A 122 -20.43 -19.80 -1.41
C CYS A 122 -21.33 -20.21 -2.58
N TRP A 123 -22.33 -19.37 -2.84
CA TRP A 123 -22.94 -19.17 -4.16
C TRP A 123 -22.32 -17.95 -4.83
N THR A 124 -22.06 -18.01 -6.13
CA THR A 124 -21.43 -16.91 -6.88
C THR A 124 -22.39 -16.34 -7.91
N LEU A 125 -22.59 -15.02 -7.89
CA LEU A 125 -23.28 -14.26 -8.94
C LEU A 125 -22.25 -13.54 -9.83
N ASN A 126 -22.44 -13.64 -11.16
CA ASN A 126 -21.56 -13.01 -12.14
C ASN A 126 -22.24 -11.78 -12.73
N TYR A 127 -21.78 -10.60 -12.32
CA TYR A 127 -22.23 -9.34 -12.91
C TYR A 127 -21.42 -9.06 -14.18
N HIS A 128 -22.11 -9.01 -15.32
CA HIS A 128 -21.55 -8.63 -16.62
C HIS A 128 -21.79 -7.14 -16.93
N ASP A 129 -21.64 -6.28 -15.92
CA ASP A 129 -21.61 -4.84 -16.12
C ASP A 129 -20.19 -4.37 -16.51
N GLU A 130 -20.02 -3.06 -16.71
CA GLU A 130 -18.72 -2.45 -17.03
C GLU A 130 -17.59 -2.81 -16.06
N ALA A 131 -17.93 -3.21 -14.84
CA ALA A 131 -16.98 -3.47 -13.78
C ALA A 131 -16.62 -4.95 -13.61
N LYS A 132 -17.35 -5.89 -14.22
CA LYS A 132 -17.12 -7.35 -14.17
C LYS A 132 -16.92 -7.85 -12.72
N PHE A 133 -17.97 -7.88 -11.90
CA PHE A 133 -17.89 -8.40 -10.52
C PHE A 133 -18.25 -9.89 -10.41
N HIS A 134 -17.53 -10.61 -9.56
CA HIS A 134 -18.00 -11.87 -8.97
C HIS A 134 -18.44 -11.60 -7.54
N MET A 135 -19.71 -11.88 -7.24
CA MET A 135 -20.27 -11.69 -5.90
C MET A 135 -20.46 -13.05 -5.24
N ASP A 136 -19.59 -13.36 -4.29
CA ASP A 136 -19.60 -14.60 -3.53
C ASP A 136 -20.43 -14.42 -2.26
N ILE A 137 -21.43 -15.28 -2.06
CA ILE A 137 -22.39 -15.20 -0.96
C ILE A 137 -22.26 -16.48 -0.12
N LEU A 138 -21.67 -16.35 1.06
CA LEU A 138 -21.40 -17.44 1.97
C LEU A 138 -22.56 -17.63 2.96
N PRO A 139 -23.35 -18.72 2.87
CA PRO A 139 -24.34 -19.04 3.89
C PRO A 139 -23.65 -19.51 5.17
N CYS A 140 -24.13 -19.01 6.31
CA CYS A 140 -23.66 -19.42 7.63
C CYS A 140 -24.74 -19.28 8.71
N VAL A 141 -24.52 -19.92 9.86
CA VAL A 141 -25.27 -19.71 11.10
C VAL A 141 -24.35 -19.22 12.20
N ASP A 142 -24.90 -18.78 13.33
CA ASP A 142 -24.10 -18.43 14.51
C ASP A 142 -23.34 -19.66 15.05
N ASP A 143 -22.10 -19.48 15.49
CA ASP A 143 -21.35 -20.52 16.19
C ASP A 143 -20.56 -20.00 17.40
N SER A 144 -20.94 -18.84 17.91
CA SER A 144 -20.24 -18.13 18.96
C SER A 144 -20.04 -18.98 20.22
N LYS A 145 -21.09 -19.65 20.68
CA LYS A 145 -21.07 -20.50 21.88
C LYS A 145 -20.10 -21.66 21.76
N LYS A 146 -20.24 -22.51 20.72
CA LYS A 146 -19.35 -23.66 20.50
C LYS A 146 -17.91 -23.19 20.35
N PHE A 147 -17.70 -22.08 19.63
CA PHE A 147 -16.37 -21.54 19.43
C PHE A 147 -15.72 -21.09 20.76
N ILE A 148 -16.47 -20.39 21.62
CA ILE A 148 -16.01 -20.01 22.96
C ILE A 148 -15.65 -21.26 23.78
N ASP A 149 -16.54 -22.26 23.82
CA ASP A 149 -16.30 -23.51 24.55
C ASP A 149 -15.00 -24.20 24.06
N GLN A 150 -14.76 -24.23 22.75
CA GLN A 150 -13.52 -24.78 22.18
C GLN A 150 -12.29 -23.96 22.57
N LEU A 151 -12.38 -22.63 22.52
CA LEU A 151 -11.27 -21.78 22.95
C LEU A 151 -10.93 -21.98 24.43
N GLU A 152 -11.91 -22.24 25.29
CA GLU A 152 -11.67 -22.55 26.71
C GLU A 152 -10.93 -23.87 26.88
N ILE A 153 -11.39 -24.92 26.20
CA ILE A 153 -10.76 -26.26 26.22
C ILE A 153 -9.29 -26.19 25.77
N PHE A 154 -9.01 -25.46 24.68
CA PHE A 154 -7.66 -25.31 24.13
C PHE A 154 -6.85 -24.18 24.79
N LYS A 155 -7.37 -23.55 25.85
CA LYS A 155 -6.72 -22.46 26.62
C LYS A 155 -6.34 -21.23 25.78
N TYR A 156 -7.15 -20.93 24.77
CA TYR A 156 -7.03 -19.75 23.92
C TYR A 156 -8.03 -18.64 24.25
N ALA A 157 -9.04 -18.91 25.09
CA ALA A 157 -10.16 -17.99 25.35
C ALA A 157 -9.77 -16.59 25.84
N GLU A 158 -8.64 -16.45 26.55
CA GLU A 158 -8.10 -15.17 27.03
C GLU A 158 -7.21 -14.45 26.00
N THR A 159 -6.73 -15.19 24.99
CA THR A 159 -5.77 -14.69 23.99
C THR A 159 -6.43 -14.23 22.69
N THR A 160 -7.75 -14.41 22.58
CA THR A 160 -8.53 -14.18 21.36
C THR A 160 -9.67 -13.19 21.61
N SER A 161 -9.70 -12.13 20.81
CA SER A 161 -10.77 -11.13 20.81
C SER A 161 -11.89 -11.53 19.84
N TYR A 162 -13.07 -10.91 20.00
CA TYR A 162 -14.21 -11.00 19.05
C TYR A 162 -14.81 -12.40 18.87
N LYS A 163 -14.65 -13.28 19.86
CA LYS A 163 -15.13 -14.67 19.84
C LYS A 163 -16.64 -14.80 19.72
N GLU A 164 -17.38 -13.80 20.22
CA GLU A 164 -18.84 -13.69 20.10
C GLU A 164 -19.34 -13.48 18.66
N ARG A 165 -18.43 -13.25 17.70
CA ARG A 165 -18.76 -13.03 16.28
C ARG A 165 -18.51 -14.24 15.38
N ALA A 166 -18.13 -15.38 15.96
CA ALA A 166 -17.86 -16.59 15.20
C ALA A 166 -19.13 -17.15 14.55
N ILE A 167 -18.94 -17.71 13.36
CA ILE A 167 -19.98 -18.29 12.50
C ILE A 167 -19.56 -19.68 12.05
N ALA A 168 -20.56 -20.53 11.80
CA ALA A 168 -20.40 -21.84 11.17
C ALA A 168 -20.74 -21.72 9.69
N ILE A 169 -19.78 -22.04 8.83
CA ILE A 169 -19.90 -21.85 7.38
C ILE A 169 -20.23 -23.17 6.67
N THR A 170 -20.87 -23.09 5.50
CA THR A 170 -21.03 -24.30 4.66
C THR A 170 -19.77 -24.62 3.87
N ASP A 171 -19.47 -25.91 3.69
CA ASP A 171 -18.44 -26.44 2.83
C ASP A 171 -18.86 -27.81 2.28
N LYS A 172 -19.05 -27.91 0.96
CA LYS A 172 -19.40 -29.17 0.27
C LYS A 172 -18.41 -30.32 0.48
N ARG A 173 -17.20 -30.00 0.98
CA ARG A 173 -16.14 -30.96 1.23
C ARG A 173 -16.21 -31.56 2.64
N SER A 174 -17.02 -31.00 3.52
CA SER A 174 -17.24 -31.55 4.86
C SER A 174 -17.90 -32.92 4.76
N GLU A 175 -17.41 -33.88 5.54
CA GLU A 175 -18.04 -35.20 5.66
C GLU A 175 -19.47 -35.09 6.22
N ALA A 176 -19.73 -34.06 7.02
CA ALA A 176 -21.04 -33.77 7.61
C ALA A 176 -21.96 -32.94 6.70
N TYR A 177 -21.58 -32.63 5.46
CA TYR A 177 -22.31 -31.69 4.59
C TYR A 177 -23.81 -32.01 4.41
N ASN A 178 -24.15 -33.31 4.34
CA ASN A 178 -25.51 -33.77 4.09
C ASN A 178 -26.35 -34.03 5.36
N MET A 179 -25.78 -33.89 6.54
CA MET A 179 -26.43 -34.24 7.80
C MET A 179 -26.50 -33.06 8.77
N ILE A 180 -27.53 -33.06 9.61
CA ILE A 180 -27.59 -32.16 10.76
C ILE A 180 -26.47 -32.57 11.72
N SER A 181 -25.53 -31.67 11.98
CA SER A 181 -24.32 -31.94 12.75
C SER A 181 -23.74 -30.66 13.32
N ASN A 182 -23.09 -30.76 14.47
CA ASN A 182 -22.34 -29.65 15.05
C ASN A 182 -21.00 -29.40 14.35
N ASP A 183 -20.54 -30.32 13.51
CA ASP A 183 -19.19 -30.34 12.93
C ASP A 183 -19.14 -29.58 11.60
N TRP A 184 -19.37 -28.29 11.71
CA TRP A 184 -19.19 -27.32 10.65
C TRP A 184 -17.86 -26.58 10.85
N GLU A 185 -17.29 -26.14 9.75
CA GLU A 185 -16.13 -25.27 9.76
C GLU A 185 -16.47 -23.93 10.42
N ILE A 186 -15.60 -23.48 11.32
CA ILE A 186 -15.75 -22.22 12.05
C ILE A 186 -14.98 -21.12 11.32
N SER A 187 -15.59 -19.94 11.21
CA SER A 187 -14.93 -18.73 10.72
C SER A 187 -15.30 -17.52 11.58
N ASN A 188 -14.50 -16.46 11.53
CA ASN A 188 -14.78 -15.21 12.23
C ASN A 188 -14.41 -13.98 11.37
N PRO A 189 -15.07 -13.78 10.22
CA PRO A 189 -14.71 -12.71 9.28
C PRO A 189 -14.94 -11.31 9.85
N GLN A 190 -15.98 -11.11 10.67
CA GLN A 190 -16.21 -9.82 11.35
C GLN A 190 -15.14 -9.55 12.41
N GLY A 191 -14.80 -10.54 13.24
CA GLY A 191 -13.71 -10.42 14.20
C GLY A 191 -12.38 -10.11 13.51
N TYR A 192 -12.07 -10.80 12.40
CA TYR A 192 -10.84 -10.55 11.65
C TYR A 192 -10.79 -9.12 11.11
N TYR A 193 -11.91 -8.59 10.61
CA TYR A 193 -12.00 -7.20 10.17
C TYR A 193 -11.74 -6.22 11.32
N LEU A 194 -12.34 -6.43 12.50
CA LEU A 194 -12.14 -5.56 13.66
C LEU A 194 -10.69 -5.59 14.14
N TRP A 195 -10.11 -6.79 14.29
CA TRP A 195 -8.68 -6.95 14.57
C TRP A 195 -7.80 -6.22 13.56
N PHE A 196 -8.12 -6.32 12.26
CA PHE A 196 -7.36 -5.62 11.22
C PHE A 196 -7.50 -4.10 11.31
N GLN A 197 -8.67 -3.57 11.68
CA GLN A 197 -8.86 -2.13 11.93
C GLN A 197 -8.03 -1.63 13.10
N GLU A 198 -7.91 -2.42 14.17
CA GLU A 198 -7.02 -2.10 15.30
C GLU A 198 -5.57 -2.07 14.83
N GLN A 199 -5.10 -3.11 14.13
CA GLN A 199 -3.72 -3.15 13.65
C GLN A 199 -3.41 -1.96 12.72
N SER A 200 -4.35 -1.57 11.86
CA SER A 200 -4.15 -0.47 10.90
C SER A 200 -4.31 0.94 11.49
N ASN A 201 -4.59 1.09 12.80
CA ASN A 201 -4.95 2.36 13.44
C ASN A 201 -6.09 3.08 12.68
N PHE A 202 -7.05 2.32 12.15
CA PHE A 202 -8.03 2.84 11.20
C PHE A 202 -8.91 3.95 11.79
N ILE A 203 -9.36 3.78 13.03
CA ILE A 203 -10.25 4.73 13.72
C ILE A 203 -9.56 6.10 13.86
N GLU A 204 -8.30 6.10 14.29
CA GLU A 204 -7.49 7.32 14.41
C GLU A 204 -7.31 8.00 13.04
N LYS A 205 -6.97 7.23 12.00
CA LYS A 205 -6.80 7.78 10.64
C LYS A 205 -8.10 8.31 10.05
N ARG A 206 -9.23 7.67 10.33
CA ARG A 206 -10.56 8.14 9.93
C ARG A 206 -10.91 9.46 10.60
N ALA A 207 -10.64 9.58 11.91
CA ALA A 207 -10.87 10.82 12.65
C ALA A 207 -10.02 11.99 12.11
N MET A 208 -8.71 11.77 11.92
CA MET A 208 -7.80 12.77 11.34
C MET A 208 -8.25 13.25 9.95
N LEU A 209 -8.71 12.32 9.09
CA LEU A 209 -9.17 12.65 7.75
C LEU A 209 -10.51 13.39 7.77
N ALA A 210 -11.43 13.00 8.65
CA ALA A 210 -12.72 13.67 8.82
C ALA A 210 -12.56 15.10 9.34
N GLU A 211 -11.64 15.33 10.30
CA GLU A 211 -11.27 16.66 10.78
C GLU A 211 -10.75 17.54 9.65
N LYS A 212 -9.87 16.99 8.79
CA LYS A 212 -9.37 17.69 7.61
C LYS A 212 -10.49 18.10 6.63
N PHE A 213 -11.55 17.31 6.55
CA PHE A 213 -12.74 17.62 5.75
C PHE A 213 -13.83 18.39 6.50
N GLN A 214 -13.57 18.79 7.75
CA GLN A 214 -14.52 19.52 8.61
C GLN A 214 -15.86 18.78 8.78
N MET A 215 -15.81 17.45 8.92
CA MET A 215 -16.99 16.61 9.11
C MET A 215 -16.80 15.59 10.24
N LYS A 216 -17.87 14.92 10.66
CA LYS A 216 -17.79 13.87 11.68
C LYS A 216 -17.17 12.60 11.10
N ALA A 217 -16.45 11.85 11.94
CA ALA A 217 -15.77 10.62 11.53
C ALA A 217 -16.77 9.58 10.98
N GLU A 218 -17.95 9.48 11.60
CA GLU A 218 -19.02 8.54 11.25
C GLU A 218 -19.64 8.83 9.87
N GLU A 219 -19.66 10.10 9.46
CA GLU A 219 -20.17 10.54 8.16
C GLU A 219 -19.17 10.26 7.02
N LEU A 220 -17.87 10.16 7.32
CA LEU A 220 -16.85 9.83 6.34
C LEU A 220 -16.92 8.33 5.99
N LYS A 221 -17.33 8.00 4.76
CA LYS A 221 -17.43 6.61 4.29
C LYS A 221 -16.10 5.85 4.47
N GLU A 222 -16.16 4.65 5.04
CA GLU A 222 -14.96 3.86 5.39
C GLU A 222 -13.99 3.66 4.22
N TYR A 223 -14.50 3.38 3.03
CA TYR A 223 -13.66 3.12 1.85
C TYR A 223 -12.87 4.35 1.38
N LYS A 224 -13.22 5.57 1.84
CA LYS A 224 -12.44 6.80 1.60
C LYS A 224 -11.20 6.88 2.49
N VAL A 225 -11.15 6.11 3.57
CA VAL A 225 -10.04 6.08 4.50
C VAL A 225 -9.07 4.98 4.06
N LYS A 226 -7.82 5.37 3.83
CA LYS A 226 -6.78 4.47 3.32
C LYS A 226 -5.54 4.60 4.20
N THR A 227 -5.37 3.64 5.09
CA THR A 227 -4.25 3.57 6.03
C THR A 227 -2.96 3.15 5.31
N PRO A 228 -1.77 3.53 5.81
CA PRO A 228 -0.50 3.08 5.25
C PRO A 228 -0.40 1.55 5.14
N LEU A 229 -0.90 0.81 6.14
CA LEU A 229 -0.94 -0.66 6.10
C LEU A 229 -1.79 -1.19 4.92
N GLN A 230 -2.99 -0.64 4.68
CA GLN A 230 -3.83 -1.05 3.55
C GLN A 230 -3.11 -0.82 2.22
N LYS A 231 -2.49 0.36 2.05
CA LYS A 231 -1.75 0.72 0.84
C LYS A 231 -0.55 -0.23 0.61
N THR A 232 0.21 -0.53 1.66
CA THR A 232 1.30 -1.51 1.64
C THR A 232 0.81 -2.89 1.21
N ILE A 233 -0.30 -3.38 1.77
CA ILE A 233 -0.87 -4.68 1.39
C ILE A 233 -1.31 -4.68 -0.09
N GLN A 234 -1.87 -3.59 -0.60
CA GLN A 234 -2.26 -3.48 -2.01
C GLN A 234 -1.04 -3.57 -2.95
N ILE A 235 0.06 -2.88 -2.61
CA ILE A 235 1.33 -2.98 -3.35
C ILE A 235 1.86 -4.42 -3.35
N LEU A 236 1.89 -5.07 -2.18
CA LEU A 236 2.35 -6.46 -2.05
C LEU A 236 1.48 -7.45 -2.83
N LYS A 237 0.15 -7.30 -2.77
CA LYS A 237 -0.78 -8.13 -3.55
C LYS A 237 -0.58 -7.92 -5.04
N ARG A 238 -0.37 -6.69 -5.51
CA ARG A 238 -0.09 -6.43 -6.92
C ARG A 238 1.20 -7.09 -7.37
N HIS A 239 2.29 -6.89 -6.63
CA HIS A 239 3.57 -7.54 -6.93
C HIS A 239 3.42 -9.07 -7.02
N ARG A 240 2.66 -9.65 -6.07
CA ARG A 240 2.28 -11.07 -6.08
C ARG A 240 1.53 -11.47 -7.35
N ASP A 241 0.50 -10.71 -7.75
CA ASP A 241 -0.28 -11.05 -8.93
C ASP A 241 0.54 -10.95 -10.24
N ILE A 242 1.47 -10.00 -10.33
CA ILE A 242 2.38 -9.87 -11.48
C ILE A 242 3.35 -11.05 -11.56
N MET A 243 3.99 -11.40 -10.45
CA MET A 243 4.98 -12.48 -10.39
C MET A 243 4.36 -13.86 -10.71
N PHE A 244 3.09 -14.06 -10.38
CA PHE A 244 2.38 -15.33 -10.58
C PHE A 244 1.35 -15.28 -11.71
N LYS A 245 1.44 -14.30 -12.62
CA LYS A 245 0.51 -14.16 -13.75
C LYS A 245 0.39 -15.46 -14.57
N ASP A 246 1.52 -16.12 -14.80
CA ASP A 246 1.59 -17.34 -15.61
C ASP A 246 1.42 -18.63 -14.79
N ASN A 247 1.42 -18.56 -13.45
CA ASN A 247 1.25 -19.70 -12.53
C ASN A 247 0.33 -19.34 -11.34
N PRO A 248 -0.95 -18.96 -11.59
CA PRO A 248 -1.83 -18.39 -10.57
C PRO A 248 -2.18 -19.35 -9.42
N GLU A 249 -2.03 -20.67 -9.60
CA GLU A 249 -2.26 -21.69 -8.59
C GLU A 249 -1.15 -21.78 -7.53
N LYS A 250 0.06 -21.30 -7.85
CA LYS A 250 1.20 -21.24 -6.92
C LYS A 250 1.29 -19.93 -6.14
N LYS A 251 0.39 -18.99 -6.44
CA LYS A 251 0.40 -17.65 -5.86
C LYS A 251 0.21 -17.70 -4.32
N PRO A 252 1.03 -16.99 -3.54
CA PRO A 252 0.80 -16.77 -2.11
C PRO A 252 -0.65 -16.35 -1.80
N SER A 253 -1.25 -16.80 -0.71
CA SER A 253 -2.64 -16.42 -0.40
C SER A 253 -2.77 -14.98 0.09
N SER A 254 -3.83 -14.26 -0.32
CA SER A 254 -4.08 -12.88 0.10
C SER A 254 -4.30 -12.76 1.62
N ILE A 255 -4.91 -13.76 2.27
CA ILE A 255 -5.10 -13.76 3.72
C ILE A 255 -3.77 -13.90 4.47
N ILE A 256 -2.84 -14.70 3.94
CA ILE A 256 -1.49 -14.86 4.50
C ILE A 256 -0.74 -13.53 4.41
N ILE A 257 -0.72 -12.89 3.23
CA ILE A 257 -0.05 -11.59 3.05
C ILE A 257 -0.65 -10.55 3.99
N SER A 258 -1.98 -10.43 4.02
CA SER A 258 -2.67 -9.43 4.84
C SER A 258 -2.44 -9.65 6.34
N THR A 259 -2.48 -10.91 6.80
CA THR A 259 -2.28 -11.26 8.22
C THR A 259 -0.84 -10.99 8.65
N LEU A 260 0.14 -11.46 7.88
CA LEU A 260 1.55 -11.28 8.21
C LEU A 260 1.95 -9.80 8.15
N ALA A 261 1.46 -9.05 7.16
CA ALA A 261 1.70 -7.61 7.05
C ALA A 261 1.10 -6.85 8.24
N ALA A 262 -0.14 -7.17 8.62
CA ALA A 262 -0.79 -6.54 9.77
C ALA A 262 -0.08 -6.86 11.10
N LYS A 263 0.34 -8.12 11.32
CA LYS A 263 1.14 -8.51 12.50
C LYS A 263 2.48 -7.77 12.56
N ALA A 264 3.12 -7.57 11.41
CA ALA A 264 4.41 -6.88 11.32
C ALA A 264 4.31 -5.36 11.45
N TYR A 265 3.16 -4.77 11.17
CA TYR A 265 2.98 -3.32 11.20
C TYR A 265 3.15 -2.73 12.61
N ARG A 266 3.76 -1.54 12.68
CA ARG A 266 4.09 -0.84 13.93
C ARG A 266 3.69 0.64 13.90
N GLY A 267 2.72 0.99 13.06
CA GLY A 267 2.35 2.39 12.80
C GLY A 267 3.26 3.04 11.75
N GLY A 268 3.18 4.37 11.68
CA GLY A 268 3.88 5.20 10.68
C GLY A 268 2.97 5.65 9.56
N ASP A 269 3.24 6.85 9.02
CA ASP A 269 2.42 7.54 8.02
C ASP A 269 2.91 7.34 6.58
N ASN A 270 4.17 6.94 6.44
CA ASN A 270 4.89 6.92 5.18
C ASN A 270 4.85 5.52 4.54
N ILE A 271 4.29 5.40 3.33
CA ILE A 271 4.16 4.10 2.64
C ILE A 271 5.51 3.42 2.41
N ARG A 272 6.55 4.15 1.99
CA ARG A 272 7.88 3.58 1.73
C ARG A 272 8.43 2.91 2.97
N ASP A 273 8.45 3.64 4.08
CA ASP A 273 9.03 3.15 5.34
C ASP A 273 8.19 2.01 5.92
N VAL A 274 6.85 2.13 5.85
CA VAL A 274 5.92 1.08 6.29
C VAL A 274 6.09 -0.18 5.44
N LEU A 275 6.13 -0.06 4.11
CA LEU A 275 6.35 -1.17 3.18
C LEU A 275 7.67 -1.88 3.48
N LYS A 276 8.75 -1.10 3.62
CA LYS A 276 10.07 -1.64 3.97
C LYS A 276 10.04 -2.40 5.28
N TYR A 277 9.53 -1.78 6.34
CA TYR A 277 9.48 -2.40 7.66
C TYR A 277 8.63 -3.68 7.64
N VAL A 278 7.46 -3.65 7.00
CA VAL A 278 6.59 -4.82 6.87
C VAL A 278 7.30 -5.96 6.15
N VAL A 279 7.89 -5.71 4.98
CA VAL A 279 8.58 -6.74 4.18
C VAL A 279 9.78 -7.31 4.94
N ASP A 280 10.54 -6.48 5.66
CA ASP A 280 11.69 -6.91 6.44
C ASP A 280 11.32 -7.80 7.64
N ASN A 281 10.12 -7.63 8.20
CA ASN A 281 9.75 -8.25 9.48
C ASN A 281 8.60 -9.29 9.39
N MET A 282 7.82 -9.32 8.32
CA MET A 282 6.63 -10.17 8.24
C MET A 282 6.92 -11.67 8.28
N ASN A 283 8.12 -12.10 7.84
CA ASN A 283 8.53 -13.50 7.94
C ASN A 283 8.66 -14.00 9.39
N GLY A 284 8.94 -13.10 10.34
CA GLY A 284 9.07 -13.43 11.77
C GLY A 284 7.78 -13.89 12.44
N TYR A 285 6.63 -13.75 11.76
CA TYR A 285 5.31 -14.20 12.25
C TYR A 285 4.89 -15.56 11.70
N ILE A 286 5.79 -16.25 10.98
CA ILE A 286 5.62 -17.62 10.55
C ILE A 286 6.33 -18.50 11.57
N GLN A 287 5.58 -19.36 12.26
CA GLN A 287 6.15 -20.33 13.18
C GLN A 287 6.40 -21.66 12.45
N GLU A 288 7.44 -22.37 12.85
CA GLU A 288 7.67 -23.75 12.46
C GLU A 288 7.75 -24.59 13.73
N ILE A 289 6.84 -25.55 13.87
CA ILE A 289 6.75 -26.42 15.05
C ILE A 289 6.70 -27.86 14.52
N ASN A 290 7.67 -28.68 14.90
CA ASN A 290 7.78 -30.08 14.48
C ASN A 290 7.73 -30.27 12.94
N GLY A 291 8.31 -29.33 12.18
CA GLY A 291 8.30 -29.35 10.72
C GLY A 291 6.99 -28.85 10.06
N GLU A 292 6.01 -28.42 10.86
CA GLU A 292 4.78 -27.80 10.36
C GLU A 292 4.85 -26.28 10.43
N TYR A 293 4.48 -25.62 9.35
CA TYR A 293 4.33 -24.17 9.30
C TYR A 293 3.00 -23.74 9.89
N ARG A 294 3.05 -22.70 10.73
CA ARG A 294 1.88 -22.13 11.41
C ARG A 294 1.82 -20.63 11.23
N ILE A 295 0.69 -20.18 10.72
CA ILE A 295 0.23 -18.79 10.69
C ILE A 295 -1.18 -18.80 11.26
N LEU A 296 -1.26 -18.76 12.59
CA LEU A 296 -2.55 -18.82 13.28
C LEU A 296 -3.38 -17.57 12.98
N ASN A 297 -4.68 -17.77 12.72
CA ASN A 297 -5.64 -16.69 12.57
C ASN A 297 -5.75 -15.93 13.91
N PRO A 298 -5.53 -14.60 13.92
CA PRO A 298 -5.50 -13.79 15.14
C PRO A 298 -6.82 -13.76 15.93
N VAL A 299 -7.94 -14.11 15.29
CA VAL A 299 -9.27 -14.18 15.94
C VAL A 299 -9.84 -15.59 15.96
N ASN A 300 -9.07 -16.58 15.49
CA ASN A 300 -9.38 -17.99 15.55
C ASN A 300 -8.08 -18.81 15.60
N PRO A 301 -7.43 -18.93 16.76
CA PRO A 301 -6.13 -19.62 16.87
C PRO A 301 -6.20 -21.13 16.59
N LEU A 302 -7.41 -21.70 16.44
CA LEU A 302 -7.61 -23.08 15.99
C LEU A 302 -7.49 -23.20 14.46
N GLU A 303 -7.53 -22.09 13.73
CA GLU A 303 -7.33 -22.05 12.28
C GLU A 303 -5.89 -21.65 11.94
N ASN A 304 -5.24 -22.46 11.11
CA ASN A 304 -3.92 -22.20 10.60
C ASN A 304 -3.98 -21.85 9.10
N PHE A 305 -3.67 -20.61 8.75
CA PHE A 305 -3.66 -20.17 7.36
C PHE A 305 -2.58 -20.85 6.50
N ALA A 306 -1.57 -21.45 7.13
CA ALA A 306 -0.50 -22.18 6.46
C ALA A 306 -0.82 -23.67 6.21
N ASP A 307 -2.03 -24.17 6.51
CA ASP A 307 -2.36 -25.59 6.38
C ASP A 307 -2.07 -26.18 4.99
N LYS A 308 -2.29 -25.39 3.93
CA LYS A 308 -1.97 -25.83 2.56
C LYS A 308 -0.48 -26.00 2.32
N TRP A 309 0.37 -25.24 3.01
CA TRP A 309 1.83 -25.39 2.91
C TRP A 309 2.29 -26.71 3.50
N ASN A 310 1.66 -27.16 4.58
CA ASN A 310 1.98 -28.44 5.20
C ASN A 310 1.58 -29.63 4.31
N GLY A 311 0.58 -29.47 3.45
CA GLY A 311 0.22 -30.46 2.42
C GLY A 311 1.03 -30.36 1.12
N ASP A 312 1.49 -29.16 0.74
CA ASP A 312 2.36 -28.92 -0.42
C ASP A 312 3.41 -27.84 -0.07
N GLN A 313 4.58 -28.31 0.32
CA GLN A 313 5.70 -27.45 0.74
C GLN A 313 6.18 -26.52 -0.39
N SER A 314 5.89 -26.83 -1.66
CA SER A 314 6.22 -25.94 -2.77
C SER A 314 5.52 -24.58 -2.62
N LEU A 315 4.33 -24.52 -2.03
CA LEU A 315 3.60 -23.27 -1.83
C LEU A 315 4.31 -22.33 -0.85
N LYS A 316 4.97 -22.86 0.18
CA LYS A 316 5.83 -22.07 1.07
C LYS A 316 7.07 -21.58 0.33
N ASN A 317 7.72 -22.43 -0.46
CA ASN A 317 8.89 -22.02 -1.24
C ASN A 317 8.55 -20.88 -2.24
N HIS A 318 7.37 -20.92 -2.86
CA HIS A 318 6.87 -19.83 -3.69
C HIS A 318 6.60 -18.55 -2.89
N PHE A 319 6.06 -18.66 -1.67
CA PHE A 319 5.93 -17.52 -0.75
C PHE A 319 7.29 -16.91 -0.39
N ASP A 320 8.28 -17.72 -0.03
CA ASP A 320 9.61 -17.23 0.33
C ASP A 320 10.32 -16.56 -0.84
N THR A 321 10.21 -17.16 -2.02
CA THR A 321 10.75 -16.59 -3.26
C THR A 321 10.08 -15.25 -3.57
N TRP A 322 8.75 -15.19 -3.45
CA TRP A 322 8.01 -13.95 -3.62
C TRP A 322 8.41 -12.87 -2.62
N LEU A 323 8.54 -13.21 -1.34
CA LEU A 323 8.92 -12.24 -0.30
C LEU A 323 10.34 -11.73 -0.51
N LYS A 324 11.27 -12.60 -0.92
CA LYS A 324 12.65 -12.23 -1.28
C LYS A 324 12.66 -11.27 -2.47
N GLU A 325 11.93 -11.57 -3.53
CA GLU A 325 11.85 -10.68 -4.70
C GLU A 325 11.14 -9.36 -4.35
N ALA A 326 10.06 -9.38 -3.56
CA ALA A 326 9.39 -8.16 -3.10
C ALA A 326 10.34 -7.26 -2.28
N LYS A 327 11.16 -7.85 -1.41
CA LYS A 327 12.19 -7.11 -0.66
C LYS A 327 13.21 -6.46 -1.59
N LYS A 328 13.72 -7.23 -2.55
CA LYS A 328 14.70 -6.76 -3.53
C LYS A 328 14.14 -5.67 -4.45
N SER A 329 12.94 -5.87 -4.98
CA SER A 329 12.36 -5.01 -6.03
C SER A 329 11.66 -3.77 -5.46
N LEU A 330 10.91 -3.93 -4.36
CA LEU A 330 10.09 -2.85 -3.81
C LEU A 330 10.80 -2.07 -2.72
N THR A 331 11.89 -2.59 -2.14
CA THR A 331 12.59 -1.96 -1.00
C THR A 331 14.12 -1.89 -1.17
N PRO A 332 14.67 -1.57 -2.37
CA PRO A 332 16.12 -1.65 -2.64
C PRO A 332 16.98 -0.64 -1.88
N TYR A 333 16.39 0.21 -1.04
CA TYR A 333 17.03 1.34 -0.36
C TYR A 333 18.22 1.02 0.56
N ASN A 334 18.54 -0.25 0.77
CA ASN A 334 19.68 -0.71 1.58
C ASN A 334 20.92 -1.10 0.75
N GLU A 335 20.80 -1.28 -0.58
CA GLU A 335 21.89 -1.71 -1.45
C GLU A 335 22.22 -0.59 -2.45
N SER A 336 23.24 0.21 -2.11
CA SER A 336 23.75 1.38 -2.82
C SER A 336 22.76 2.54 -3.07
N ILE A 337 23.24 3.75 -2.78
CA ILE A 337 22.48 5.02 -2.82
C ILE A 337 22.20 5.49 -4.27
N ASP A 338 22.65 4.75 -5.28
CA ASP A 338 22.63 5.13 -6.71
C ASP A 338 21.29 4.88 -7.44
N ILE A 339 20.28 4.30 -6.78
CA ILE A 339 19.05 3.81 -7.43
C ILE A 339 17.84 4.68 -7.10
N TYR A 340 17.90 6.01 -7.29
CA TYR A 340 16.72 6.89 -7.10
C TYR A 340 16.36 7.75 -8.32
N GLY A 341 16.98 7.49 -9.47
CA GLY A 341 16.61 8.11 -10.76
C GLY A 341 15.47 7.38 -11.48
N ASP A 342 15.23 7.76 -12.73
CA ASP A 342 14.19 7.18 -13.60
C ASP A 342 14.24 5.63 -13.67
N ASP A 343 15.43 5.03 -13.57
CA ASP A 343 15.64 3.57 -13.57
C ASP A 343 14.97 2.88 -12.37
N PHE A 344 14.99 3.51 -11.20
CA PHE A 344 14.33 3.02 -10.00
C PHE A 344 12.82 2.96 -10.15
N GLN A 345 12.25 4.09 -10.60
CA GLN A 345 10.83 4.22 -10.83
C GLN A 345 10.39 3.22 -11.91
N LYS A 346 11.14 3.15 -13.01
CA LYS A 346 10.91 2.18 -14.08
C LYS A 346 10.88 0.74 -13.56
N LYS A 347 11.87 0.32 -12.79
CA LYS A 347 11.94 -1.04 -12.22
C LYS A 347 10.74 -1.35 -11.33
N ILE A 348 10.36 -0.46 -10.41
CA ILE A 348 9.19 -0.70 -9.56
C ILE A 348 7.89 -0.73 -10.36
N SER A 349 7.71 0.21 -11.30
CA SER A 349 6.54 0.26 -12.16
C SER A 349 6.39 -1.04 -12.96
N GLU A 350 7.47 -1.54 -13.56
CA GLU A 350 7.48 -2.80 -14.29
C GLU A 350 7.07 -3.99 -13.39
N GLN A 351 7.60 -4.06 -12.17
CA GLN A 351 7.28 -5.11 -11.19
C GLN A 351 5.83 -5.05 -10.66
N LEU A 352 5.16 -3.90 -10.85
CA LEU A 352 3.75 -3.71 -10.53
C LEU A 352 2.85 -3.75 -11.78
N GLY A 353 3.41 -4.00 -12.96
CA GLY A 353 2.67 -4.05 -14.23
C GLY A 353 2.17 -2.69 -14.72
N ILE A 354 2.85 -1.61 -14.34
CA ILE A 354 2.55 -0.24 -14.77
C ILE A 354 3.43 0.08 -16.00
N SER A 355 2.80 0.56 -17.08
CA SER A 355 3.52 0.88 -18.32
C SER A 355 4.49 2.06 -18.15
N GLU A 356 5.55 2.10 -18.96
CA GLU A 356 6.55 3.18 -18.91
C GLU A 356 5.92 4.57 -19.12
N ALA A 357 4.96 4.69 -20.05
CA ALA A 357 4.24 5.94 -20.29
C ALA A 357 3.48 6.42 -19.05
N LYS A 358 2.71 5.52 -18.41
CA LYS A 358 2.00 5.82 -17.16
C LYS A 358 2.99 6.15 -16.02
N SER A 359 4.08 5.40 -15.90
CA SER A 359 5.11 5.63 -14.89
C SER A 359 5.69 7.06 -14.97
N LYS A 360 5.94 7.56 -16.18
CA LYS A 360 6.43 8.94 -16.41
C LYS A 360 5.39 9.99 -16.02
N ASP A 361 4.10 9.71 -16.21
CA ASP A 361 3.01 10.61 -15.81
C ASP A 361 2.80 10.68 -14.29
N LEU A 362 3.11 9.60 -13.55
CA LEU A 362 3.00 9.59 -12.07
C LEU A 362 4.00 10.56 -11.41
N VAL A 363 5.13 10.83 -12.07
CA VAL A 363 6.20 11.71 -11.57
C VAL A 363 6.28 12.96 -12.47
N LYS A 364 5.22 13.77 -12.48
CA LYS A 364 5.35 15.12 -13.05
C LYS A 364 6.29 15.95 -12.18
N ALA A 365 7.47 16.24 -12.72
CA ALA A 365 8.52 17.11 -12.17
C ALA A 365 8.01 18.50 -11.72
N ASP A 366 6.81 18.91 -12.13
CA ASP A 366 6.18 20.17 -11.75
C ASP A 366 6.00 20.35 -10.24
N LYS A 367 5.84 19.27 -9.45
CA LYS A 367 5.58 19.38 -7.99
C LYS A 367 6.81 19.72 -7.14
N VAL A 368 8.01 19.36 -7.58
CA VAL A 368 9.26 19.68 -6.88
C VAL A 368 9.54 21.16 -6.98
N MET A 369 9.34 21.74 -8.18
CA MET A 369 9.46 23.17 -8.39
C MET A 369 8.44 23.94 -7.55
N THR A 370 7.18 23.48 -7.48
CA THR A 370 6.16 24.14 -6.64
C THR A 370 6.52 24.12 -5.14
N ARG A 371 7.16 23.06 -4.63
CA ARG A 371 7.58 22.98 -3.22
C ARG A 371 8.83 23.81 -2.92
N VAL A 372 9.82 23.84 -3.81
CA VAL A 372 11.01 24.70 -3.67
C VAL A 372 10.63 26.18 -3.75
N GLU A 373 9.75 26.54 -4.69
CA GLU A 373 9.21 27.89 -4.82
C GLU A 373 8.34 28.33 -3.63
N ALA A 374 7.74 27.37 -2.91
CA ALA A 374 6.94 27.62 -1.71
C ALA A 374 7.75 27.78 -0.42
N ILE A 375 9.09 27.65 -0.45
CA ILE A 375 9.92 27.85 0.75
C ILE A 375 9.87 29.33 1.16
N PRO A 376 9.33 29.69 2.35
CA PRO A 376 9.01 31.08 2.68
C PRO A 376 10.21 32.04 2.70
N HIS A 377 11.38 31.55 3.14
CA HIS A 377 12.61 32.34 3.25
C HIS A 377 13.48 32.29 1.99
N ARG A 378 13.06 31.59 0.92
CA ARG A 378 13.77 31.55 -0.35
C ARG A 378 13.51 32.83 -1.14
N GLN A 379 14.56 33.55 -1.53
CA GLN A 379 14.42 34.73 -2.36
C GLN A 379 13.92 34.36 -3.77
N LYS A 380 13.10 35.23 -4.37
CA LYS A 380 12.76 35.11 -5.79
C LYS A 380 13.94 35.59 -6.64
N PRO A 381 14.16 35.02 -7.84
CA PRO A 381 15.18 35.53 -8.75
C PRO A 381 15.00 37.01 -9.03
N ASN A 382 16.10 37.77 -9.01
CA ASN A 382 16.12 39.20 -9.33
C ASN A 382 16.13 39.48 -10.84
N TRP A 383 16.01 38.44 -11.66
CA TRP A 383 16.08 38.50 -13.12
C TRP A 383 14.84 37.88 -13.74
N ASN A 384 14.47 38.38 -14.92
CA ASN A 384 13.50 37.68 -15.77
C ASN A 384 14.11 36.38 -16.27
N VAL A 385 13.49 35.26 -15.90
CA VAL A 385 13.98 33.90 -16.21
C VAL A 385 13.27 33.38 -17.45
N TYR A 386 14.03 33.17 -18.54
CA TYR A 386 13.50 32.61 -19.78
C TYR A 386 13.95 31.16 -20.04
N SER A 387 15.00 30.71 -19.36
CA SER A 387 15.46 29.29 -19.27
C SER A 387 15.55 28.50 -20.59
N TRP A 388 16.02 29.09 -21.67
CA TRP A 388 16.23 28.41 -22.96
C TRP A 388 17.64 27.82 -23.13
N VAL A 389 18.56 28.09 -22.21
CA VAL A 389 19.90 27.46 -22.17
C VAL A 389 19.90 26.33 -21.16
N ASP A 390 20.19 25.12 -21.61
CA ASP A 390 20.34 23.96 -20.73
C ASP A 390 21.56 24.12 -19.83
N ILE A 391 21.31 24.02 -18.53
CA ILE A 391 22.34 24.05 -17.49
C ILE A 391 22.10 22.95 -16.46
N TYR A 392 23.18 22.30 -16.06
CA TYR A 392 23.18 21.32 -14.97
C TYR A 392 24.34 21.54 -14.02
N ILE A 393 24.23 20.96 -12.82
CA ILE A 393 25.23 21.05 -11.76
C ILE A 393 25.94 19.71 -11.64
N LYS A 394 27.28 19.73 -11.68
CA LYS A 394 28.14 18.61 -11.30
C LYS A 394 28.65 18.84 -9.88
N ALA A 395 28.49 17.87 -8.98
CA ALA A 395 28.90 18.03 -7.57
C ALA A 395 29.98 17.03 -7.15
N THR A 396 30.89 17.47 -6.29
CA THR A 396 31.95 16.64 -5.70
C THR A 396 32.05 16.89 -4.19
N LYS A 397 32.39 15.85 -3.42
CA LYS A 397 32.53 15.87 -1.97
C LYS A 397 33.94 15.47 -1.55
N THR A 398 34.46 16.09 -0.49
CA THR A 398 35.78 15.83 0.10
C THR A 398 35.66 15.82 1.62
N LYS A 399 36.45 15.00 2.31
CA LYS A 399 36.50 14.99 3.78
C LYS A 399 37.93 14.99 4.26
N SER A 400 38.16 15.65 5.39
CA SER A 400 39.45 15.67 6.07
C SER A 400 40.00 14.25 6.24
N GLY A 401 41.24 14.04 5.77
CA GLY A 401 41.94 12.74 5.79
C GLY A 401 41.85 11.91 4.49
N PHE A 402 41.07 12.31 3.49
CA PHE A 402 40.97 11.62 2.20
C PHE A 402 41.43 12.52 1.03
N SER A 403 42.22 11.95 0.11
CA SER A 403 43.00 12.74 -0.86
C SER A 403 42.25 13.15 -2.13
N PHE A 404 41.16 12.46 -2.51
CA PHE A 404 40.51 12.65 -3.81
C PHE A 404 39.02 13.03 -3.68
N PRO A 405 38.57 14.13 -4.32
CA PRO A 405 37.16 14.47 -4.40
C PRO A 405 36.36 13.37 -5.10
N LYS A 406 35.23 12.96 -4.52
CA LYS A 406 34.31 11.99 -5.13
C LYS A 406 33.10 12.70 -5.69
N GLN A 407 32.64 12.30 -6.86
CA GLN A 407 31.37 12.79 -7.40
C GLN A 407 30.21 12.28 -6.54
N PHE A 408 29.17 13.09 -6.40
CA PHE A 408 27.93 12.70 -5.75
C PHE A 408 26.75 13.32 -6.51
N ASN A 409 25.59 12.70 -6.38
CA ASN A 409 24.40 13.04 -7.13
C ASN A 409 23.44 13.90 -6.29
N SER A 410 22.57 14.63 -6.98
CA SER A 410 21.51 15.39 -6.34
C SER A 410 20.64 14.44 -5.54
N GLY A 411 20.54 14.69 -4.24
CA GLY A 411 19.74 13.92 -3.31
C GLY A 411 20.44 12.89 -2.46
N ASP A 412 21.75 12.70 -2.67
CA ASP A 412 22.55 11.83 -1.82
C ASP A 412 22.52 12.30 -0.35
N PHE A 413 22.59 11.33 0.56
CA PHE A 413 22.76 11.59 1.99
C PHE A 413 24.24 11.76 2.31
N LEU A 414 24.57 12.90 2.89
CA LEU A 414 25.90 13.22 3.38
C LEU A 414 25.89 13.28 4.91
N THR A 415 27.00 12.85 5.50
CA THR A 415 27.26 13.09 6.92
C THR A 415 27.69 14.54 7.11
N LYS A 416 27.67 15.01 8.36
CA LYS A 416 28.19 16.33 8.68
C LYS A 416 29.69 16.45 8.43
N ASN A 417 30.16 17.69 8.27
CA ASN A 417 31.58 18.04 8.15
C ASN A 417 32.25 17.49 6.87
N VAL A 418 31.55 17.61 5.75
CA VAL A 418 32.00 17.29 4.39
C VAL A 418 32.04 18.57 3.57
N ASP A 419 33.16 18.78 2.86
CA ASP A 419 33.32 19.88 1.93
C ASP A 419 32.74 19.52 0.57
N LEU A 420 31.89 20.39 0.05
CA LEU A 420 31.19 20.22 -1.22
C LEU A 420 31.68 21.23 -2.23
N LYS A 421 31.76 20.82 -3.49
CA LYS A 421 32.05 21.67 -4.64
C LYS A 421 31.05 21.37 -5.75
N PHE A 422 30.30 22.39 -6.12
CA PHE A 422 29.37 22.39 -7.25
C PHE A 422 30.00 23.12 -8.44
N GLU A 423 29.84 22.58 -9.63
CA GLU A 423 30.29 23.15 -10.89
C GLU A 423 29.12 23.28 -11.85
N ALA A 424 28.89 24.49 -12.35
CA ALA A 424 27.87 24.74 -13.37
C ALA A 424 28.39 24.29 -14.75
N LYS A 425 27.55 23.56 -15.48
CA LYS A 425 27.84 23.04 -16.82
C LYS A 425 26.75 23.46 -17.79
N ALA A 426 27.15 24.15 -18.85
CA ALA A 426 26.29 24.61 -19.93
C ALA A 426 27.13 24.85 -21.18
N GLU A 427 26.50 24.84 -22.35
CA GLU A 427 27.16 25.23 -23.60
C GLU A 427 27.54 26.71 -23.56
N ASN A 428 28.74 27.05 -24.04
CA ASN A 428 29.24 28.42 -24.10
C ASN A 428 29.19 29.17 -22.75
N ILE A 429 29.27 28.47 -21.62
CA ILE A 429 29.08 29.03 -20.26
C ILE A 429 29.93 30.28 -19.95
N LYS A 430 31.07 30.45 -20.63
CA LYS A 430 31.98 31.59 -20.45
C LYS A 430 31.35 32.95 -20.79
N GLN A 431 30.29 32.97 -21.60
CA GLN A 431 29.59 34.21 -21.98
C GLN A 431 28.58 34.71 -20.94
N TYR A 432 28.36 33.93 -19.88
CA TYR A 432 27.39 34.21 -18.83
C TYR A 432 28.09 34.44 -17.48
N GLU A 433 27.49 35.32 -16.69
CA GLU A 433 27.68 35.39 -15.25
C GLU A 433 26.92 34.22 -14.61
N VAL A 434 27.56 33.52 -13.66
CA VAL A 434 26.94 32.38 -12.98
C VAL A 434 26.68 32.74 -11.53
N HIS A 435 25.40 32.88 -11.21
CA HIS A 435 24.94 33.08 -9.83
C HIS A 435 24.39 31.77 -9.26
N TRP A 436 24.55 31.59 -7.95
CA TRP A 436 24.11 30.42 -7.21
C TRP A 436 23.05 30.82 -6.20
N GLN A 437 22.00 30.05 -6.05
CA GLN A 437 21.09 30.17 -4.92
C GLN A 437 21.27 28.99 -3.99
N VAL A 438 21.43 29.27 -2.70
CA VAL A 438 21.60 28.22 -1.68
C VAL A 438 20.48 28.36 -0.67
N THR A 439 19.57 27.39 -0.67
CA THR A 439 18.42 27.36 0.24
C THR A 439 18.60 26.27 1.27
N ASN A 440 18.76 26.65 2.53
CA ASN A 440 18.90 25.70 3.62
C ASN A 440 17.53 25.44 4.30
N THR A 441 17.29 24.19 4.73
CA THR A 441 16.10 23.83 5.51
C THR A 441 16.48 22.91 6.68
N GLY A 442 15.56 22.74 7.63
CA GLY A 442 15.74 21.87 8.80
C GLY A 442 15.83 22.64 10.13
N THR A 443 15.54 21.92 11.22
CA THR A 443 15.53 22.49 12.58
C THR A 443 16.91 22.93 13.04
N GLU A 444 17.98 22.25 12.62
CA GLU A 444 19.35 22.60 12.97
C GLU A 444 19.81 23.89 12.29
N ALA A 445 19.51 24.04 10.99
CA ALA A 445 19.75 25.28 10.26
C ALA A 445 18.94 26.44 10.84
N LYS A 446 17.67 26.20 11.24
CA LYS A 446 16.85 27.19 11.94
C LYS A 446 17.44 27.62 13.28
N SER A 447 17.85 26.66 14.10
CA SER A 447 18.43 26.91 15.43
C SER A 447 19.77 27.65 15.33
N SER A 448 20.50 27.45 14.24
CA SER A 448 21.77 28.13 13.95
C SER A 448 21.61 29.44 13.17
N ASN A 449 20.38 29.94 13.00
CA ASN A 449 20.04 31.12 12.18
C ASN A 449 20.64 31.09 10.76
N CYS A 450 20.66 29.90 10.16
CA CYS A 450 21.26 29.59 8.86
C CYS A 450 20.24 29.03 7.86
N LEU A 451 18.97 29.42 7.96
CA LEU A 451 17.96 29.23 6.91
C LEU A 451 18.23 30.19 5.74
N ARG A 452 19.33 29.94 5.02
CA ARG A 452 19.70 30.68 3.82
C ARG A 452 18.64 30.50 2.73
N GLY A 453 18.49 31.51 1.88
CA GLY A 453 17.65 31.48 0.68
C GLY A 453 18.10 32.47 -0.40
N ASP A 454 19.28 33.05 -0.23
CA ASP A 454 19.79 34.19 -1.00
C ASP A 454 20.65 33.74 -2.19
N PHE A 455 21.04 34.73 -3.00
CA PHE A 455 21.93 34.55 -4.15
C PHE A 455 23.39 34.84 -3.79
N TYR A 456 24.30 34.10 -4.43
CA TYR A 456 25.74 34.13 -4.20
C TYR A 456 26.49 34.06 -5.52
N ASP A 457 27.61 34.77 -5.63
CA ASP A 457 28.47 34.68 -6.80
C ASP A 457 29.33 33.41 -6.78
N GLY A 458 29.53 32.83 -7.96
CA GLY A 458 30.42 31.69 -8.15
C GLY A 458 31.89 32.10 -8.22
N GLN A 459 32.78 31.19 -7.82
CA GLN A 459 34.22 31.33 -8.04
C GLN A 459 34.59 30.84 -9.45
N ILE A 460 35.56 31.49 -10.09
CA ILE A 460 36.18 31.01 -11.33
C ILE A 460 37.50 30.34 -10.97
N VAL A 461 37.57 29.01 -11.12
CA VAL A 461 38.80 28.24 -10.87
C VAL A 461 39.11 27.41 -12.11
N GLU A 462 40.27 27.64 -12.74
CA GLU A 462 40.68 26.98 -14.00
C GLU A 462 39.61 27.10 -15.11
N GLY A 463 38.94 28.26 -15.19
CA GLY A 463 37.86 28.51 -16.14
C GLY A 463 36.52 27.86 -15.80
N LYS A 464 36.43 27.05 -14.74
CA LYS A 464 35.19 26.43 -14.25
C LYS A 464 34.43 27.39 -13.34
N ARG A 465 33.10 27.39 -13.44
CA ARG A 465 32.19 28.20 -12.62
C ARG A 465 31.73 27.37 -11.43
N ILE A 466 32.23 27.66 -10.23
CA ILE A 466 32.06 26.77 -9.07
C ILE A 466 31.48 27.46 -7.84
N ARG A 467 30.84 26.69 -6.96
CA ARG A 467 30.46 27.10 -5.60
C ARG A 467 30.92 26.04 -4.61
N LYS A 468 31.53 26.48 -3.51
CA LYS A 468 31.91 25.60 -2.39
C LYS A 468 30.90 25.74 -1.25
N GLU A 469 30.52 24.63 -0.63
CA GLU A 469 29.64 24.58 0.53
C GLU A 469 30.14 23.51 1.51
N SER A 470 29.55 23.42 2.69
CA SER A 470 29.86 22.37 3.66
C SER A 470 28.60 21.78 4.28
N THR A 471 28.68 20.54 4.75
CA THR A 471 27.54 19.84 5.36
C THR A 471 27.39 20.16 6.86
N SER A 472 27.17 21.44 7.19
CA SER A 472 27.19 21.90 8.59
C SER A 472 25.91 21.60 9.38
N TYR A 473 24.77 21.43 8.72
CA TYR A 473 23.45 21.35 9.37
C TYR A 473 22.64 20.17 8.84
N VAL A 474 22.11 19.30 9.71
CA VAL A 474 21.12 18.28 9.37
C VAL A 474 19.89 18.93 8.75
N GLY A 475 19.44 18.37 7.64
CA GLY A 475 18.33 18.92 6.88
C GLY A 475 18.47 18.70 5.39
N THR A 476 17.69 19.46 4.62
CA THR A 476 17.72 19.42 3.16
C THR A 476 18.18 20.77 2.66
N HIS A 477 19.25 20.80 1.90
CA HIS A 477 19.77 22.03 1.31
C HIS A 477 19.66 21.94 -0.20
N ILE A 478 19.36 23.06 -0.83
CA ILE A 478 19.08 23.15 -2.26
C ILE A 478 20.12 24.11 -2.84
N ILE A 479 20.75 23.69 -3.93
CA ILE A 479 21.68 24.48 -4.71
C ILE A 479 21.10 24.61 -6.11
N GLU A 480 20.91 25.84 -6.56
CA GLU A 480 20.50 26.16 -7.93
C GLU A 480 21.56 27.09 -8.54
N CYS A 481 21.74 27.04 -9.86
CA CYS A 481 22.57 28.02 -10.57
C CYS A 481 21.83 28.64 -11.76
N TYR A 482 22.21 29.88 -12.04
CA TYR A 482 21.55 30.78 -12.97
C TYR A 482 22.60 31.37 -13.91
N LEU A 483 22.33 31.29 -15.22
CA LEU A 483 23.13 31.91 -16.27
C LEU A 483 22.57 33.28 -16.61
N VAL A 484 23.27 34.33 -16.21
CA VAL A 484 22.82 35.71 -16.38
C VAL A 484 23.72 36.42 -17.39
N LYS A 485 23.11 37.20 -18.28
CA LYS A 485 23.82 38.11 -19.20
C LYS A 485 22.95 39.33 -19.43
N ASN A 486 23.52 40.52 -19.30
CA ASN A 486 22.81 41.80 -19.49
C ASN A 486 21.51 41.90 -18.66
N GLY A 487 21.51 41.40 -17.43
CA GLY A 487 20.34 41.44 -16.54
C GLY A 487 19.22 40.43 -16.86
N VAL A 488 19.44 39.49 -17.79
CA VAL A 488 18.48 38.45 -18.17
C VAL A 488 19.01 37.08 -17.79
N CYS A 489 18.17 36.23 -17.19
CA CYS A 489 18.51 34.85 -16.87
C CYS A 489 18.15 33.92 -18.05
N HIS A 490 19.18 33.46 -18.75
CA HIS A 490 19.06 32.62 -19.94
C HIS A 490 18.92 31.13 -19.63
N GLY A 491 19.38 30.67 -18.46
CA GLY A 491 19.33 29.26 -18.05
C GLY A 491 19.22 29.15 -16.53
N LYS A 492 18.33 28.28 -16.04
CA LYS A 492 18.19 27.94 -14.63
C LYS A 492 18.38 26.43 -14.48
N SER A 493 19.24 26.00 -13.56
CA SER A 493 19.42 24.57 -13.30
C SER A 493 18.18 23.98 -12.63
N LYS A 494 17.98 22.66 -12.79
CA LYS A 494 17.16 21.92 -11.83
C LYS A 494 17.74 22.09 -10.40
N PRO A 495 16.90 22.09 -9.35
CA PRO A 495 17.38 22.09 -7.96
C PRO A 495 18.33 20.92 -7.69
N PHE A 496 19.53 21.20 -7.20
CA PHE A 496 20.48 20.20 -6.73
C PHE A 496 20.33 20.04 -5.21
N ILE A 497 19.87 18.88 -4.78
CA ILE A 497 19.50 18.61 -3.39
C ILE A 497 20.68 17.98 -2.64
N VAL A 498 20.93 18.43 -1.42
CA VAL A 498 21.91 17.87 -0.49
C VAL A 498 21.18 17.50 0.79
N ASN A 499 21.06 16.21 1.07
CA ASN A 499 20.46 15.73 2.31
C ASN A 499 21.55 15.49 3.34
N ILE A 500 21.46 16.13 4.51
CA ILE A 500 22.42 15.97 5.59
C ILE A 500 21.74 15.27 6.76
N ARG A 501 22.38 14.24 7.31
CA ARG A 501 21.91 13.50 8.48
C ARG A 501 23.01 13.35 9.53
N ASP A 502 22.59 13.16 10.77
CA ASP A 502 23.49 12.79 11.85
C ASP A 502 23.74 11.27 11.82
N GLY A 503 24.99 10.85 12.00
CA GLY A 503 25.38 9.44 12.02
C GLY A 503 26.70 9.10 11.31
N PHE A 504 27.22 7.91 11.62
CA PHE A 504 28.41 7.34 10.98
C PHE A 504 28.04 6.71 9.63
N SER A 505 28.74 7.11 8.55
CA SER A 505 28.70 6.40 7.26
C SER A 505 29.88 5.42 7.22
N MET A 506 29.62 4.14 6.95
CA MET A 506 30.68 3.14 6.76
C MET A 506 31.36 3.25 5.37
N GLU A 507 30.80 4.03 4.45
CA GLU A 507 31.41 4.26 3.13
C GLU A 507 31.79 5.73 2.96
N TRP A 508 33.10 5.95 2.74
CA TRP A 508 33.72 7.18 2.23
C TRP A 508 33.97 7.03 0.75
#